data_AF-A0A644XY29-F1
#
_entry.id   AF-A0A644XY29-F1
#
_cell.length_a   1.000
_cell.length_b   1.000
_cell.length_c   1.000
_cell.angle_alpha   90.00
_cell.angle_beta   90.00
_cell.angle_gamma   90.00
#
_symmetry.space_group_name_H-M   'P 1'
#
loop_
_entity.id
_entity.type
_entity.pdbx_description
1 polymer ?
#
loop_
_entity_poly.entity_id
_entity_poly.type
_entity_poly.pdbx_seq_one_letter_code
_entity_poly.pdbx_strand_id
1 'polypeptide(L)'
;MIPFQWDVLNDRGNIVIESEREDATIPTEKSHVIENFRIAAGQKEGHHYGWLFQDSDLYKWIEAAANTITLEKDEALVAQVEETIELLEAAQDDDGYLST
;
A
#
# COMPACT_ATOMS: atom_id res chain seq x y z
N MET A 1 -7.48 -12.88 5.45
CA MET A 1 -6.32 -12.04 5.80
C MET A 1 -6.12 -10.96 4.74
N ILE A 2 -5.95 -11.33 3.46
CA ILE A 2 -5.75 -10.41 2.33
C ILE A 2 -6.77 -9.24 2.28
N PRO A 3 -8.10 -9.46 2.43
CA PRO A 3 -9.06 -8.33 2.39
C PRO A 3 -8.88 -7.34 3.55
N PHE A 4 -8.57 -7.83 4.75
CA PHE A 4 -8.34 -6.95 5.90
C PHE A 4 -7.08 -6.10 5.72
N GLN A 5 -5.99 -6.70 5.23
CA GLN A 5 -4.78 -5.94 4.91
C GLN A 5 -5.04 -4.90 3.83
N TRP A 6 -5.83 -5.24 2.80
CA TRP A 6 -6.22 -4.29 1.75
C TRP A 6 -6.96 -3.08 2.33
N ASP A 7 -7.91 -3.29 3.25
CA ASP A 7 -8.61 -2.21 3.93
C ASP A 7 -7.66 -1.34 4.75
N VAL A 8 -6.69 -1.94 5.45
CA VAL A 8 -5.67 -1.20 6.21
C VAL A 8 -4.79 -0.35 5.29
N LEU A 9 -4.27 -0.90 4.19
CA LEU A 9 -3.43 -0.19 3.21
C LEU A 9 -4.14 1.01 2.59
N ASN A 10 -5.48 0.94 2.50
CA ASN A 10 -6.35 1.99 1.98
C ASN A 10 -6.88 2.96 3.05
N ASP A 11 -6.41 2.88 4.30
CA ASP A 11 -6.91 3.65 5.44
C ASP A 11 -8.43 3.48 5.70
N ARG A 12 -9.00 2.34 5.30
CA ARG A 12 -10.41 1.96 5.51
C ARG A 12 -10.58 1.00 6.69
N GLY A 13 -9.51 0.31 7.08
CA GLY A 13 -9.48 -0.61 8.20
C GLY A 13 -9.53 0.12 9.54
N ASN A 14 -10.38 -0.35 10.44
CA ASN A 14 -10.41 0.15 11.82
C ASN A 14 -9.33 -0.55 12.65
N ILE A 15 -8.16 0.09 12.79
CA ILE A 15 -7.01 -0.43 13.53
C ILE A 15 -6.52 0.55 14.59
N VAL A 16 -5.83 0.01 15.59
CA VAL A 16 -5.05 0.77 16.56
C VAL A 16 -3.60 0.37 16.33
N ILE A 17 -2.74 1.35 16.02
CA ILE A 17 -1.30 1.14 15.88
C ILE A 17 -0.66 1.65 17.16
N GLU A 18 -0.01 0.75 17.89
CA GLU A 18 0.73 1.11 19.08
C GLU A 18 2.09 1.70 18.68
N SER A 19 2.54 2.73 19.40
CA SER A 19 3.86 3.30 19.18
C SER A 19 4.93 2.28 19.52
N GLU A 20 5.85 2.02 18.59
CA GLU A 20 7.03 1.26 18.94
C GLU A 20 7.95 2.11 19.84
N ARG A 21 8.50 1.51 20.90
CA ARG A 21 9.60 2.10 21.70
C ARG A 21 9.31 3.45 22.38
N GLU A 22 8.04 3.81 22.60
CA GLU A 22 7.63 5.12 23.14
C GLU A 22 8.15 6.32 22.33
N ASP A 23 8.40 6.13 21.02
CA ASP A 23 8.90 7.17 20.15
C ASP A 23 7.73 7.89 19.46
N ALA A 24 7.53 9.16 19.81
CA ALA A 24 6.47 10.00 19.26
C ALA A 24 6.66 10.37 17.77
N THR A 25 7.84 10.09 17.19
CA THR A 25 8.12 10.31 15.77
C THR A 25 7.63 9.16 14.89
N ILE A 26 7.23 8.04 15.49
CA ILE A 26 6.77 6.86 14.75
C ILE A 26 5.30 7.05 14.34
N PRO A 27 4.97 6.87 13.04
CA PRO A 27 3.60 6.98 12.54
C PRO A 27 2.68 5.92 13.17
N THR A 28 1.58 6.36 13.79
CA THR A 28 0.64 5.47 14.53
C THR A 28 -0.84 5.67 14.17
N GLU A 29 -1.17 6.64 13.30
CA GLU A 29 -2.57 6.95 13.01
C GLU A 29 -3.20 6.01 11.98
N LYS A 30 -2.43 5.61 10.96
CA LYS A 30 -2.93 4.94 9.74
C LYS A 30 -1.80 4.29 8.94
N SER A 31 -2.11 3.66 7.80
CA SER A 31 -1.11 3.05 6.91
C SER A 31 -0.63 4.03 5.84
N HIS A 32 -1.57 4.63 5.09
CA HIS A 32 -1.36 5.58 4.00
C HIS A 32 -0.66 5.06 2.75
N VAL A 33 -0.42 3.75 2.64
CA VAL A 33 0.35 3.16 1.54
C VAL A 33 -0.23 3.49 0.16
N ILE A 34 -1.51 3.17 -0.08
CA ILE A 34 -2.13 3.44 -1.39
C ILE A 34 -2.18 4.94 -1.68
N GLU A 35 -2.32 5.75 -0.64
CA GLU A 35 -2.38 7.20 -0.78
C GLU A 35 -1.02 7.81 -1.13
N ASN A 36 0.08 7.31 -0.55
CA ASN A 36 1.43 7.72 -0.94
C ASN A 36 1.68 7.47 -2.43
N PHE A 37 1.27 6.31 -2.97
CA PHE A 37 1.38 6.04 -4.40
C PHE A 37 0.50 6.95 -5.26
N ARG A 38 -0.72 7.29 -4.81
CA ARG A 38 -1.56 8.27 -5.53
C ARG A 38 -0.92 9.66 -5.54
N ILE A 39 -0.21 10.03 -4.48
CA ILE A 39 0.54 11.30 -4.42
C ILE A 39 1.73 11.24 -5.38
N ALA A 40 2.53 10.17 -5.35
CA ALA A 40 3.67 9.99 -6.24
C ALA A 40 3.26 9.95 -7.72
N ALA A 41 2.13 9.31 -8.04
CA ALA A 41 1.54 9.29 -9.39
C ALA A 41 0.90 10.63 -9.82
N GLY A 42 0.95 11.67 -8.98
CA GLY A 42 0.33 12.98 -9.25
C GLY A 42 -1.21 12.94 -9.33
N GLN A 43 -1.85 11.86 -8.87
CA GLN A 43 -3.31 11.69 -8.87
C GLN A 43 -3.97 12.39 -7.67
N LYS A 44 -3.19 12.74 -6.64
CA LYS A 44 -3.65 13.48 -5.47
C LYS A 44 -2.56 14.38 -4.91
N GLU A 45 -2.96 15.52 -4.34
CA GLU A 45 -2.04 16.39 -3.60
C GLU A 45 -1.88 15.90 -2.15
N GLY A 46 -0.66 15.99 -1.62
CA GLY A 46 -0.37 15.59 -0.24
C GLY A 46 1.12 15.46 0.04
N HIS A 47 1.44 14.89 1.20
CA HIS A 47 2.80 14.54 1.60
C HIS A 47 2.83 13.08 2.02
N HIS A 48 3.98 12.42 1.80
CA HIS A 48 4.23 11.06 2.27
C HIS A 48 3.93 10.93 3.77
N TYR A 49 3.29 9.84 4.16
CA TYR A 49 3.07 9.45 5.55
C TYR A 49 3.44 7.98 5.75
N GLY A 50 4.02 7.66 6.90
CA GLY A 50 4.45 6.31 7.23
C GLY A 50 5.96 6.18 7.31
N TRP A 51 6.45 4.94 7.32
CA TRP A 51 7.88 4.66 7.35
C TRP A 51 8.54 4.97 5.99
N LEU A 52 9.87 5.14 5.98
CA LEU A 52 10.64 5.26 4.73
C LEU A 52 10.41 4.07 3.77
N PHE A 53 10.09 2.90 4.31
CA PHE A 53 9.90 1.65 3.57
C PHE A 53 8.43 1.26 3.44
N GLN A 54 7.50 2.19 3.67
CA GLN A 54 6.06 1.90 3.71
C GLN A 54 5.56 1.23 2.43
N ASP A 55 6.13 1.60 1.28
CA ASP A 55 5.87 1.00 -0.04
C ASP A 55 5.99 -0.54 -0.01
N SER A 56 6.91 -1.07 0.79
CA SER A 56 7.14 -2.51 0.89
C SER A 56 5.92 -3.29 1.41
N ASP A 57 5.00 -2.64 2.12
CA ASP A 57 3.78 -3.28 2.58
C ASP A 57 2.84 -3.58 1.42
N LEU A 58 2.77 -2.70 0.41
CA LEU A 58 2.03 -2.99 -0.82
C LEU A 58 2.69 -4.11 -1.61
N TYR A 59 4.02 -4.07 -1.77
CA TYR A 59 4.74 -5.08 -2.54
C TYR A 59 4.54 -6.49 -1.96
N LYS A 60 4.61 -6.62 -0.62
CA LYS A 60 4.36 -7.88 0.09
C LYS A 60 2.89 -8.30 -0.01
N TRP A 61 1.96 -7.34 0.01
CA TRP A 61 0.54 -7.65 -0.19
C TRP A 61 0.25 -8.18 -1.59
N ILE A 62 0.84 -7.58 -2.63
CA ILE A 62 0.74 -8.05 -4.03
C ILE A 62 1.31 -9.48 -4.14
N GLU A 63 2.48 -9.74 -3.56
CA GLU A 63 3.08 -11.08 -3.55
C GLU A 63 2.15 -12.12 -2.89
N ALA A 64 1.58 -11.79 -1.73
CA ALA A 64 0.66 -12.67 -1.03
C ALA A 64 -0.66 -12.87 -1.78
N ALA A 65 -1.18 -11.82 -2.42
CA ALA A 65 -2.37 -11.87 -3.26
C ALA A 65 -2.13 -12.77 -4.49
N ALA A 66 -1.01 -12.61 -5.19
CA ALA A 66 -0.63 -13.44 -6.33
C ALA A 66 -0.55 -14.92 -5.94
N ASN A 67 0.13 -15.23 -4.82
CA ASN A 67 0.18 -16.60 -4.28
C ASN A 67 -1.22 -17.14 -3.96
N THR A 68 -2.11 -16.32 -3.40
CA THR A 68 -3.49 -16.71 -3.08
C THR A 68 -4.29 -17.03 -4.35
N ILE A 69 -4.18 -16.19 -5.38
CA ILE A 69 -4.86 -16.37 -6.67
C ILE A 69 -4.48 -17.70 -7.34
N THR A 70 -3.25 -18.19 -7.14
CA THR A 70 -2.83 -19.49 -7.71
C THR A 70 -3.57 -20.69 -7.10
N LEU A 71 -4.06 -20.56 -5.86
CA LEU A 71 -4.78 -21.62 -5.15
C LEU A 71 -6.28 -21.58 -5.47
N GLU A 72 -6.85 -20.38 -5.49
CA GLU A 72 -8.25 -20.13 -5.81
C GLU A 72 -8.38 -18.77 -6.50
N LYS A 73 -8.93 -18.78 -7.72
CA LYS A 73 -9.10 -17.55 -8.48
C LYS A 73 -10.31 -16.78 -7.96
N ASP A 74 -10.04 -15.64 -7.32
CA ASP A 74 -11.02 -14.63 -6.95
C ASP A 74 -10.87 -13.42 -7.88
N GLU A 75 -11.86 -13.18 -8.75
CA GLU A 75 -11.82 -12.09 -9.72
C GLU A 75 -11.81 -10.70 -9.05
N ALA A 76 -12.35 -10.56 -7.83
CA ALA A 76 -12.27 -9.30 -7.10
C ALA A 76 -10.85 -9.02 -6.62
N LEU A 77 -10.14 -10.06 -6.15
CA LEU A 77 -8.73 -9.95 -5.76
C LEU A 77 -7.83 -9.69 -6.98
N VAL A 78 -8.10 -10.35 -8.10
CA VAL A 78 -7.39 -10.08 -9.37
C VAL A 78 -7.56 -8.60 -9.75
N ALA A 79 -8.78 -8.08 -9.73
CA ALA A 79 -9.03 -6.67 -10.06
C ALA A 79 -8.28 -5.70 -9.13
N GLN A 80 -8.18 -6.00 -7.83
CA GLN A 80 -7.39 -5.20 -6.89
C GLN A 80 -5.90 -5.24 -7.22
N VAL A 81 -5.36 -6.40 -7.58
CA VAL A 81 -3.94 -6.52 -7.99
C VAL A 81 -3.69 -5.73 -9.27
N GLU A 82 -4.55 -5.82 -10.29
CA GLU A 82 -4.42 -5.02 -11.52
C GLU A 82 -4.48 -3.51 -11.21
N GLU A 83 -5.43 -3.06 -10.35
CA GLU A 83 -5.49 -1.66 -9.89
C GLU A 83 -4.17 -1.20 -9.26
N THR A 84 -3.54 -2.06 -8.45
CA THR A 84 -2.24 -1.73 -7.84
C THR A 84 -1.12 -1.66 -8.87
N ILE A 85 -1.10 -2.54 -9.88
CA ILE A 85 -0.08 -2.52 -10.93
C ILE A 85 -0.17 -1.22 -11.73
N GLU A 86 -1.37 -0.83 -12.16
CA GLU A 86 -1.59 0.44 -12.88
C GLU A 86 -1.14 1.65 -12.04
N LEU A 87 -1.38 1.61 -10.72
CA LEU A 87 -0.95 2.67 -9.82
C LEU A 87 0.58 2.72 -9.66
N LEU A 88 1.25 1.56 -9.58
CA LEU A 88 2.71 1.49 -9.51
C LEU A 88 3.36 1.99 -10.80
N GLU A 89 2.80 1.63 -11.96
CA GLU A 89 3.26 2.14 -13.26
C GLU A 89 3.11 3.66 -13.35
N ALA A 90 2.01 4.22 -12.84
CA ALA A 90 1.79 5.66 -12.84
C ALA A 90 2.69 6.44 -11.86
N ALA A 91 3.15 5.79 -10.77
CA ALA A 91 4.01 6.38 -9.76
C ALA A 91 5.51 6.26 -10.07
N GLN A 92 5.88 5.43 -11.05
CA GLN A 92 7.29 5.19 -11.41
C GLN A 92 7.85 6.34 -12.24
N ASP A 93 9.06 6.79 -11.90
CA ASP A 93 9.79 7.80 -12.67
C ASP A 93 10.26 7.25 -14.03
N ASP A 94 10.51 8.14 -14.99
CA ASP A 94 10.93 7.79 -16.37
C ASP A 94 12.24 6.94 -16.43
N ASP A 95 13.10 7.05 -15.43
CA ASP A 95 14.35 6.28 -15.32
C ASP A 95 14.17 4.91 -14.62
N GLY A 96 12.95 4.60 -14.20
CA GLY A 96 12.56 3.38 -13.51
C GLY A 96 12.64 3.45 -11.99
N TYR A 97 13.05 4.59 -11.41
CA TYR A 97 13.02 4.77 -9.96
C TYR A 97 11.58 4.76 -9.44
N LEU A 98 11.36 4.09 -8.29
CA LEU A 98 10.04 4.01 -7.65
C LEU A 98 10.21 3.96 -6.13
N SER A 99 9.90 5.08 -5.50
CA SER A 99 9.79 5.26 -4.05
C SER A 99 8.92 6.48 -3.82
N THR A 100 7.90 6.35 -2.97
CA THR A 100 6.96 7.45 -2.68
C THR A 100 7.47 8.45 -1.63
#